data_AF-A0A9P4XTZ2-F1
#
_entry.id   AF-A0A9P4XTZ2-F1
#
_cell.length_a   1.000
_cell.length_b   1.000
_cell.length_c   1.000
_cell.angle_alpha   90.00
_cell.angle_beta   90.00
_cell.angle_gamma   90.00
#
_symmetry.space_group_name_H-M   'P 1'
#
loop_
_entity.id
_entity.type
_entity.pdbx_description
1 polymer ?
#
loop_
_entity_poly.entity_id
_entity_poly.type
_entity_poly.pdbx_seq_one_letter_code
_entity_poly.pdbx_strand_id
1 'polypeptide(L)'
;GPANSWGIHGLWPDDCDGDYSEDCDTSREYTDITTLIEKYGTTELLDFMETYWNSNDESNEDFWESEWAEHGTCISTLDPTCYTDYETGIEAVDFFQIVVNLFQTLTLYAAGIVPSNSATYTLSEINAAISAQFGQDPVLLCDDDTISEIYYGFYVNGPLLNQDFVPAAVVGEDSTCPSSGIKYPVKSGATTTTTTATATTTSSSSSATGSTVSGDGYWYAYYDGEKNGCLISEGYWYTTGTCATYEATTSGDGFTMTSSKGTCGVSDNELGCASGVSSTTFTVIDGYLAYDGTTTFYSNEIPTGDDEAYIWTDYGDYEVTFQWYAL
;
A
#
# COMPACT_ATOMS: atom_id res chain seq x y z
N GLY A 1 3.23 -8.93 8.57
CA GLY A 1 3.03 -7.70 7.78
C GLY A 1 1.58 -7.42 7.42
N PRO A 2 1.28 -6.22 6.89
CA PRO A 2 -0.06 -5.75 6.58
C PRO A 2 -0.83 -6.62 5.57
N ALA A 3 -2.16 -6.55 5.64
CA ALA A 3 -3.09 -7.30 4.79
C ALA A 3 -3.04 -6.87 3.32
N ASN A 4 -2.79 -5.59 3.08
CA ASN A 4 -2.80 -4.91 1.79
C ASN A 4 -1.40 -4.59 1.26
N SER A 5 -0.37 -5.28 1.75
CA SER A 5 1.00 -5.10 1.28
C SER A 5 1.65 -6.45 1.02
N TRP A 6 2.57 -6.51 0.07
CA TRP A 6 3.58 -7.56 0.05
C TRP A 6 4.59 -7.34 1.20
N GLY A 7 5.43 -8.35 1.46
CA GLY A 7 6.59 -8.19 2.34
C GLY A 7 7.87 -8.18 1.50
N ILE A 8 8.96 -7.74 2.12
CA ILE A 8 10.31 -7.84 1.57
C ILE A 8 10.84 -9.25 1.87
N HIS A 9 11.43 -9.88 0.85
CA HIS A 9 12.30 -11.05 1.03
C HIS A 9 13.75 -10.58 1.11
N GLY A 10 14.25 -9.95 0.04
CA GLY A 10 15.61 -9.40 0.02
C GLY A 10 15.95 -8.57 -1.22
N LEU A 11 17.24 -8.30 -1.39
CA LEU A 11 17.84 -7.69 -2.58
C LEU A 11 19.12 -8.46 -2.91
N TRP A 12 19.14 -9.13 -4.05
CA TRP A 12 20.16 -10.13 -4.36
C TRP A 12 20.99 -9.71 -5.59
N PRO A 13 22.33 -9.69 -5.47
CA PRO A 13 23.20 -9.37 -6.60
C PRO A 13 23.46 -10.60 -7.48
N ASP A 14 22.79 -10.67 -8.61
CA ASP A 14 23.02 -11.70 -9.62
C ASP A 14 24.12 -11.29 -10.63
N ASP A 15 24.79 -12.30 -11.19
CA ASP A 15 25.63 -12.14 -12.37
C ASP A 15 24.79 -11.82 -13.61
N CYS A 16 25.39 -11.18 -14.61
CA CYS A 16 24.67 -10.73 -15.81
C CYS A 16 24.10 -11.87 -16.67
N ASP A 17 24.52 -13.12 -16.45
CA ASP A 17 23.98 -14.31 -17.11
C ASP A 17 22.92 -15.05 -16.28
N GLY A 18 22.61 -14.56 -15.08
CA GLY A 18 21.58 -15.10 -14.18
C GLY A 18 22.08 -16.15 -13.20
N ASP A 19 23.38 -16.47 -13.19
CA ASP A 19 24.00 -17.14 -12.03
C ASP A 19 24.11 -16.13 -10.86
N TYR A 20 24.39 -16.60 -9.64
CA TYR A 20 24.57 -15.73 -8.48
C TYR A 20 25.71 -16.23 -7.58
N SER A 21 26.21 -15.33 -6.73
CA SER A 21 27.17 -15.66 -5.67
C SER A 21 26.50 -15.49 -4.31
N GLU A 22 26.90 -16.34 -3.36
CA GLU A 22 26.42 -16.36 -1.97
C GLU A 22 27.63 -16.38 -1.01
N ASP A 23 27.43 -15.91 0.21
CA ASP A 23 28.42 -15.95 1.31
C ASP A 23 29.80 -15.36 0.93
N CYS A 24 29.80 -14.22 0.23
CA CYS A 24 31.00 -13.69 -0.41
C CYS A 24 32.08 -13.19 0.58
N ASP A 25 31.71 -12.82 1.80
CA ASP A 25 32.65 -12.30 2.80
C ASP A 25 32.23 -12.61 4.25
N THR A 26 32.70 -13.76 4.75
CA THR A 26 32.42 -14.20 6.13
C THR A 26 32.99 -13.29 7.23
N SER A 27 33.89 -12.35 6.88
CA SER A 27 34.41 -11.39 7.86
C SER A 27 33.48 -10.21 8.13
N ARG A 28 32.43 -10.06 7.30
CA ARG A 28 31.37 -9.06 7.44
C ARG A 28 30.02 -9.66 7.79
N GLU A 29 29.95 -10.93 8.15
CA GLU A 29 28.77 -11.51 8.76
C GLU A 29 28.54 -10.89 10.15
N TYR A 30 27.32 -10.42 10.39
CA TYR A 30 26.92 -9.80 11.65
C TYR A 30 25.78 -10.63 12.27
N THR A 31 25.73 -10.66 13.60
CA THR A 31 24.71 -11.40 14.36
C THR A 31 23.94 -10.46 15.30
N ASP A 32 23.87 -9.19 14.91
CA ASP A 32 23.31 -8.09 15.69
C ASP A 32 22.83 -6.94 14.78
N ILE A 33 22.20 -7.28 13.64
CA ILE A 33 21.65 -6.34 12.65
C ILE A 33 20.74 -5.29 13.30
N THR A 34 19.84 -5.70 14.20
CA THR A 34 18.99 -4.76 14.94
C THR A 34 19.83 -3.74 15.69
N THR A 35 20.90 -4.17 16.36
CA THR A 35 21.78 -3.27 17.13
C THR A 35 22.55 -2.33 16.21
N LEU A 36 22.97 -2.79 15.04
CA LEU A 36 23.62 -1.95 14.02
C LEU A 36 22.67 -0.87 13.50
N ILE A 37 21.41 -1.23 13.20
CA ILE A 37 20.39 -0.28 12.75
C ILE A 37 20.06 0.73 13.85
N GLU A 38 19.92 0.31 15.11
CA GLU A 38 19.74 1.23 16.25
C GLU A 38 20.92 2.20 16.41
N LYS A 39 22.14 1.76 16.08
CA LYS A 39 23.36 2.55 16.23
C LYS A 39 23.56 3.57 15.10
N TYR A 40 23.37 3.16 13.86
CA TYR A 40 23.73 3.96 12.68
C TYR A 40 22.54 4.35 11.80
N GLY A 41 21.44 3.62 11.90
CA GLY A 41 20.22 3.82 11.11
C GLY A 41 19.23 4.75 11.80
N THR A 42 17.95 4.52 11.51
CA THR A 42 16.83 5.28 12.07
C THR A 42 15.85 4.33 12.75
N THR A 43 15.10 4.84 13.73
CA THR A 43 13.99 4.10 14.33
C THR A 43 12.92 3.75 13.30
N GLU A 44 12.70 4.64 12.34
CA GLU A 44 11.76 4.47 11.25
C GLU A 44 12.15 3.32 10.32
N LEU A 45 13.45 3.11 10.06
CA LEU A 45 13.94 1.97 9.29
C LEU A 45 13.63 0.65 10.01
N LEU A 46 13.96 0.57 11.31
CA LEU A 46 13.72 -0.65 12.09
C LEU A 46 12.22 -0.96 12.21
N ASP A 47 11.39 0.05 12.54
CA ASP A 47 9.94 -0.11 12.64
C ASP A 47 9.32 -0.54 11.29
N PHE A 48 9.85 -0.05 10.17
CA PHE A 48 9.44 -0.46 8.84
C PHE A 48 9.81 -1.92 8.57
N MET A 49 11.05 -2.32 8.87
CA MET A 49 11.50 -3.71 8.68
C MET A 49 10.69 -4.69 9.53
N GLU A 50 10.43 -4.37 10.80
CA GLU A 50 9.56 -5.18 11.67
C GLU A 50 8.14 -5.34 11.11
N THR A 51 7.66 -4.38 10.30
CA THR A 51 6.33 -4.43 9.71
C THR A 51 6.31 -5.13 8.34
N TYR A 52 7.31 -4.91 7.51
CA TYR A 52 7.30 -5.27 6.08
C TYR A 52 8.35 -6.30 5.68
N TRP A 53 9.42 -6.48 6.44
CA TRP A 53 10.50 -7.44 6.18
C TRP A 53 10.50 -8.53 7.26
N ASN A 54 9.40 -9.30 7.33
CA ASN A 54 9.21 -10.31 8.35
C ASN A 54 9.61 -11.70 7.84
N SER A 55 10.20 -12.50 8.73
CA SER A 55 10.37 -13.94 8.52
C SER A 55 9.06 -14.70 8.68
N ASN A 56 8.94 -15.84 7.99
CA ASN A 56 7.80 -16.74 8.08
C ASN A 56 8.04 -17.94 9.01
N ASP A 57 9.29 -18.26 9.33
CA ASP A 57 9.67 -19.51 10.02
C ASP A 57 10.79 -19.35 11.08
N GLU A 58 11.42 -18.18 11.16
CA GLU A 58 12.43 -17.84 12.17
C GLU A 58 12.21 -16.44 12.76
N SER A 59 13.17 -15.93 13.54
CA SER A 59 13.09 -14.56 14.04
C SER A 59 13.45 -13.57 12.94
N ASN A 60 12.89 -12.34 13.01
CA ASN A 60 13.23 -11.29 12.06
C ASN A 60 14.74 -10.99 12.07
N GLU A 61 15.38 -11.02 13.24
CA GLU A 61 16.82 -10.83 13.36
C GLU A 61 17.61 -11.93 12.62
N ASP A 62 17.33 -13.20 12.90
CA ASP A 62 18.02 -14.33 12.23
C ASP A 62 17.85 -14.26 10.70
N PHE A 63 16.68 -13.82 10.25
CA PHE A 63 16.39 -13.64 8.82
C PHE A 63 17.17 -12.48 8.20
N TRP A 64 17.21 -11.32 8.85
CA TRP A 64 18.01 -10.19 8.38
C TRP A 64 19.51 -10.50 8.40
N GLU A 65 19.99 -11.22 9.41
CA GLU A 65 21.37 -11.72 9.47
C GLU A 65 21.69 -12.57 8.24
N SER A 66 20.81 -13.50 7.88
CA SER A 66 20.96 -14.39 6.73
C SER A 66 20.94 -13.63 5.40
N GLU A 67 19.96 -12.73 5.20
CA GLU A 67 19.88 -11.89 3.99
C GLU A 67 21.14 -11.03 3.79
N TRP A 68 21.69 -10.47 4.87
CA TRP A 68 22.93 -9.72 4.80
C TRP A 68 24.14 -10.63 4.51
N ALA A 69 24.29 -11.71 5.27
CA ALA A 69 25.41 -12.64 5.15
C ALA A 69 25.49 -13.25 3.75
N GLU A 70 24.38 -13.78 3.25
CA GLU A 70 24.29 -14.53 2.01
C GLU A 70 24.37 -13.59 0.79
N HIS A 71 23.63 -12.48 0.81
CA HIS A 71 23.48 -11.62 -0.37
C HIS A 71 24.14 -10.24 -0.22
N GLY A 72 23.94 -9.58 0.91
CA GLY A 72 24.50 -8.24 1.17
C GLY A 72 26.03 -8.21 1.09
N THR A 73 26.70 -9.26 1.57
CA THR A 73 28.17 -9.37 1.50
C THR A 73 28.69 -9.47 0.06
N CYS A 74 27.86 -9.90 -0.90
CA CYS A 74 28.24 -10.03 -2.31
C CYS A 74 28.17 -8.72 -3.09
N ILE A 75 27.64 -7.64 -2.52
CA ILE A 75 27.52 -6.34 -3.18
C ILE A 75 28.84 -5.57 -3.06
N SER A 76 29.73 -5.74 -4.03
CA SER A 76 31.08 -5.14 -4.02
C SER A 76 31.13 -3.61 -3.83
N THR A 77 30.07 -2.88 -4.22
CA THR A 77 30.02 -1.42 -4.02
C THR A 77 29.70 -0.99 -2.59
N LEU A 78 29.39 -1.94 -1.71
CA LEU A 78 29.24 -1.76 -0.27
C LEU A 78 30.49 -2.20 0.50
N ASP A 79 31.57 -2.59 -0.17
CA ASP A 79 32.81 -2.97 0.51
C ASP A 79 33.32 -1.83 1.41
N PRO A 80 33.86 -2.11 2.62
CA PRO A 80 34.36 -1.08 3.54
C PRO A 80 35.35 -0.08 2.92
N THR A 81 36.10 -0.52 1.91
CA THR A 81 37.07 0.33 1.20
C THR A 81 36.43 1.42 0.33
N CYS A 82 35.13 1.32 0.05
CA CYS A 82 34.34 2.32 -0.67
C CYS A 82 33.90 3.48 0.25
N TYR A 83 34.06 3.34 1.57
CA TYR A 83 33.67 4.34 2.56
C TYR A 83 34.86 5.21 2.98
N THR A 84 34.65 6.52 3.11
CA THR A 84 35.70 7.47 3.54
C THR A 84 35.92 7.47 5.05
N ASP A 85 34.84 7.34 5.83
CA ASP A 85 34.85 7.34 7.30
C ASP A 85 34.14 6.07 7.81
N TYR A 86 34.66 4.90 7.41
CA TYR A 86 34.05 3.61 7.70
C TYR A 86 34.02 3.30 9.20
N GLU A 87 32.85 2.93 9.70
CA GLU A 87 32.67 2.23 10.96
C GLU A 87 32.07 0.84 10.68
N THR A 88 32.58 -0.19 11.36
CA THR A 88 32.11 -1.57 11.15
C THR A 88 30.58 -1.68 11.28
N GLY A 89 29.94 -2.24 10.26
CA GLY A 89 28.51 -2.52 10.19
C GLY A 89 27.67 -1.41 9.55
N ILE A 90 28.27 -0.26 9.20
CA ILE A 90 27.53 0.83 8.54
C ILE A 90 26.99 0.42 7.16
N GLU A 91 27.74 -0.42 6.44
CA GLU A 91 27.41 -0.91 5.12
C GLU A 91 26.21 -1.87 5.13
N ALA A 92 26.04 -2.63 6.21
CA ALA A 92 24.85 -3.46 6.41
C ALA A 92 23.61 -2.59 6.61
N VAL A 93 23.71 -1.53 7.42
CA VAL A 93 22.61 -0.58 7.65
C VAL A 93 22.21 0.15 6.35
N ASP A 94 23.20 0.57 5.56
CA ASP A 94 22.94 1.17 4.25
C ASP A 94 22.21 0.18 3.32
N PHE A 95 22.60 -1.09 3.29
CA PHE A 95 21.91 -2.13 2.53
C PHE A 95 20.42 -2.19 2.90
N PHE A 96 20.09 -2.37 4.19
CA PHE A 96 18.70 -2.45 4.63
C PHE A 96 17.89 -1.20 4.27
N GLN A 97 18.46 -0.01 4.45
CA GLN A 97 17.81 1.25 4.08
C GLN A 97 17.53 1.31 2.57
N ILE A 98 18.46 0.85 1.73
CA ILE A 98 18.32 0.84 0.28
C ILE A 98 17.23 -0.13 -0.16
N VAL A 99 17.17 -1.34 0.40
CA VAL A 99 16.11 -2.31 0.09
C VAL A 99 14.74 -1.76 0.49
N VAL A 100 14.63 -1.15 1.68
CA VAL A 100 13.39 -0.52 2.14
C VAL A 100 12.94 0.61 1.21
N ASN A 101 13.86 1.49 0.80
CA ASN A 101 13.56 2.58 -0.14
C ASN A 101 13.09 2.04 -1.49
N LEU A 102 13.77 1.02 -2.02
CA LEU A 102 13.41 0.39 -3.28
C LEU A 102 12.03 -0.27 -3.21
N PHE A 103 11.77 -1.04 -2.16
CA PHE A 103 10.49 -1.72 -1.95
C PHE A 103 9.31 -0.74 -1.93
N GLN A 104 9.47 0.43 -1.30
CA GLN A 104 8.41 1.46 -1.27
C GLN A 104 8.05 2.01 -2.65
N THR A 105 8.89 1.83 -3.67
CA THR A 105 8.58 2.21 -5.06
C THR A 105 7.81 1.13 -5.84
N LEU A 106 7.71 -0.10 -5.31
CA LEU A 106 7.17 -1.27 -5.99
C LEU A 106 5.76 -1.59 -5.47
N THR A 107 4.70 -1.10 -6.15
CA THR A 107 3.31 -1.35 -5.74
C THR A 107 2.52 -2.16 -6.77
N LEU A 108 1.98 -3.31 -6.34
CA LEU A 108 1.13 -4.17 -7.18
C LEU A 108 -0.34 -3.77 -7.17
N TYR A 109 -0.82 -3.13 -6.10
CA TYR A 109 -2.24 -2.95 -5.82
C TYR A 109 -2.93 -1.89 -6.69
N ALA A 110 -2.18 -1.03 -7.36
CA ALA A 110 -2.74 -0.03 -8.28
C ALA A 110 -3.24 -0.63 -9.61
N ALA A 111 -2.96 -1.91 -9.88
CA ALA A 111 -3.19 -2.53 -11.18
C ALA A 111 -4.16 -3.72 -11.14
N GLY A 112 -5.37 -3.57 -10.59
CA GLY A 112 -6.51 -4.49 -10.80
C GLY A 112 -6.36 -5.97 -10.38
N ILE A 113 -5.17 -6.38 -9.92
CA ILE A 113 -4.83 -7.70 -9.40
C ILE A 113 -4.77 -7.58 -7.89
N VAL A 114 -5.90 -7.87 -7.24
CA VAL A 114 -6.06 -7.73 -5.79
C VAL A 114 -6.27 -9.09 -5.12
N PRO A 115 -5.95 -9.22 -3.82
CA PRO A 115 -6.18 -10.45 -3.10
C PRO A 115 -7.66 -10.85 -3.11
N SER A 116 -7.94 -12.11 -3.41
CA SER A 116 -9.28 -12.69 -3.43
C SER A 116 -9.26 -14.17 -3.10
N ASN A 117 -10.22 -14.63 -2.30
CA ASN A 117 -10.40 -16.05 -1.98
C ASN A 117 -11.21 -16.80 -3.06
N SER A 118 -11.70 -16.12 -4.08
CA SER A 118 -12.56 -16.69 -5.12
C SER A 118 -12.13 -16.35 -6.55
N ALA A 119 -11.58 -15.16 -6.78
CA ALA A 119 -11.03 -14.80 -8.07
C ALA A 119 -9.71 -15.55 -8.32
N THR A 120 -9.45 -15.80 -9.60
CA THR A 120 -8.16 -16.29 -10.07
C THR A 120 -7.74 -15.48 -11.29
N TYR A 121 -6.44 -15.47 -11.55
CA TYR A 121 -5.82 -14.65 -12.58
C TYR A 121 -5.05 -15.54 -13.56
N THR A 122 -4.78 -14.99 -14.74
CA THR A 122 -3.80 -15.52 -15.68
C THR A 122 -2.44 -14.90 -15.45
N LEU A 123 -1.38 -15.66 -15.75
CA LEU A 123 -0.01 -15.14 -15.68
C LEU A 123 0.16 -13.88 -16.53
N SER A 124 -0.48 -13.83 -17.71
CA SER A 124 -0.48 -12.66 -18.58
C SER A 124 -1.17 -11.44 -17.99
N GLU A 125 -2.24 -11.61 -17.20
CA GLU A 125 -2.91 -10.48 -16.55
C GLU A 125 -2.03 -9.89 -15.45
N ILE A 126 -1.39 -10.74 -14.64
CA ILE A 126 -0.50 -10.28 -13.57
C ILE A 126 0.74 -9.60 -14.15
N ASN A 127 1.40 -10.20 -15.15
CA ASN A 127 2.53 -9.56 -15.81
C ASN A 127 2.13 -8.23 -16.44
N ALA A 128 1.03 -8.17 -17.18
CA ALA A 128 0.59 -6.91 -17.79
C ALA A 128 0.33 -5.80 -16.75
N ALA A 129 -0.25 -6.15 -15.60
CA ALA A 129 -0.50 -5.23 -14.49
C ALA A 129 0.80 -4.67 -13.90
N ILE A 130 1.81 -5.51 -13.70
CA ILE A 130 3.09 -5.11 -13.12
C ILE A 130 3.93 -4.33 -14.14
N SER A 131 4.04 -4.83 -15.38
CA SER A 131 4.83 -4.20 -16.44
C SER A 131 4.29 -2.82 -16.83
N ALA A 132 3.00 -2.56 -16.66
CA ALA A 132 2.42 -1.23 -16.89
C ALA A 132 2.97 -0.16 -15.93
N GLN A 133 3.36 -0.55 -14.72
CA GLN A 133 3.92 0.35 -13.72
C GLN A 133 5.46 0.31 -13.71
N PHE A 134 6.02 -0.90 -13.74
CA PHE A 134 7.45 -1.14 -13.61
C PHE A 134 8.22 -0.92 -14.92
N GLY A 135 7.56 -1.10 -16.07
CA GLY A 135 8.17 -0.99 -17.40
C GLY A 135 8.89 -2.27 -17.86
N GLN A 136 8.93 -3.33 -17.05
CA GLN A 136 9.47 -4.64 -17.38
C GLN A 136 8.59 -5.75 -16.83
N ASP A 137 8.67 -6.93 -17.44
CA ASP A 137 7.99 -8.12 -16.93
C ASP A 137 8.72 -8.63 -15.67
N PRO A 138 8.01 -8.87 -14.56
CA PRO A 138 8.57 -9.52 -13.39
C PRO A 138 8.64 -11.04 -13.60
N VAL A 139 9.31 -11.74 -12.70
CA VAL A 139 9.20 -13.19 -12.55
C VAL A 139 8.30 -13.51 -11.36
N LEU A 140 7.25 -14.31 -11.60
CA LEU A 140 6.29 -14.71 -10.56
C LEU A 140 6.57 -16.15 -10.13
N LEU A 141 6.73 -16.33 -8.82
CA LEU A 141 6.81 -17.67 -8.24
C LEU A 141 5.49 -18.01 -7.56
N CYS A 142 5.04 -19.24 -7.79
CA CYS A 142 3.87 -19.81 -7.16
C CYS A 142 4.24 -21.07 -6.38
N ASP A 143 3.62 -21.23 -5.21
CA ASP A 143 3.44 -22.52 -4.56
C ASP A 143 2.16 -23.17 -5.12
N ASP A 144 2.32 -24.25 -5.87
CA ASP A 144 1.29 -24.84 -6.74
C ASP A 144 0.62 -23.81 -7.67
N ASP A 145 -0.57 -23.34 -7.29
CA ASP A 145 -1.35 -22.35 -8.03
C ASP A 145 -1.49 -21.02 -7.29
N THR A 146 -0.78 -20.83 -6.18
CA THR A 146 -0.86 -19.63 -5.35
C THR A 146 0.39 -18.79 -5.48
N ILE A 147 0.25 -17.54 -5.90
CA ILE A 147 1.39 -16.61 -6.00
C ILE A 147 2.03 -16.40 -4.62
N SER A 148 3.34 -16.57 -4.54
CA SER A 148 4.11 -16.54 -3.29
C SER A 148 5.23 -15.50 -3.31
N GLU A 149 5.88 -15.29 -4.45
CA GLU A 149 6.98 -14.33 -4.60
C GLU A 149 6.95 -13.63 -5.97
N ILE A 150 7.57 -12.46 -6.02
CA ILE A 150 7.63 -11.60 -7.21
C ILE A 150 9.03 -11.02 -7.28
N TYR A 151 9.76 -11.36 -8.33
CA TYR A 151 11.12 -10.87 -8.55
C TYR A 151 11.09 -9.73 -9.58
N TYR A 152 11.71 -8.62 -9.18
CA TYR A 152 11.89 -7.43 -9.99
C TYR A 152 13.36 -7.30 -10.37
N GLY A 153 13.65 -7.28 -11.67
CA GLY A 153 15.02 -7.15 -12.17
C GLY A 153 15.46 -5.69 -12.25
N PHE A 154 16.71 -5.41 -11.87
CA PHE A 154 17.29 -4.07 -11.98
C PHE A 154 18.75 -4.13 -12.45
N TYR A 155 19.13 -3.14 -13.25
CA TYR A 155 20.53 -2.70 -13.30
C TYR A 155 20.73 -1.54 -12.31
N VAL A 156 21.96 -1.36 -11.84
CA VAL A 156 22.33 -0.24 -10.96
C VAL A 156 23.35 0.65 -11.66
N ASN A 157 23.07 1.95 -11.74
CA ASN A 157 24.00 2.93 -12.30
C ASN A 157 24.95 3.47 -11.22
N GLY A 158 26.17 2.92 -11.20
CA GLY A 158 27.19 3.30 -10.21
C GLY A 158 27.04 2.53 -8.91
N PRO A 159 27.62 3.03 -7.79
CA PRO A 159 27.51 2.38 -6.49
C PRO A 159 26.07 2.25 -6.01
N LEU A 160 25.75 1.14 -5.32
CA LEU A 160 24.41 0.90 -4.78
C LEU A 160 23.91 2.04 -3.87
N LEU A 161 24.82 2.70 -3.14
CA LEU A 161 24.53 3.87 -2.31
C LEU A 161 23.84 5.03 -3.06
N ASN A 162 23.98 5.10 -4.39
CA ASN A 162 23.30 6.09 -5.21
C ASN A 162 21.81 5.81 -5.40
N GLN A 163 21.37 4.55 -5.21
CA GLN A 163 19.99 4.09 -5.41
C GLN A 163 19.45 4.40 -6.82
N ASP A 164 20.33 4.43 -7.82
CA ASP A 164 19.98 4.66 -9.23
C ASP A 164 19.66 3.32 -9.91
N PHE A 165 18.49 2.79 -9.56
CA PHE A 165 17.95 1.54 -10.08
C PHE A 165 17.26 1.75 -11.44
N VAL A 166 17.62 0.94 -12.43
CA VAL A 166 17.02 0.94 -13.76
C VAL A 166 16.28 -0.39 -13.95
N PRO A 167 14.94 -0.38 -14.12
CA PRO A 167 14.16 -1.58 -14.38
C PRO A 167 14.73 -2.42 -15.53
N ALA A 168 14.92 -3.71 -15.29
CA ALA A 168 15.44 -4.68 -16.23
C ALA A 168 14.62 -5.99 -16.19
N ALA A 169 14.75 -6.81 -17.23
CA ALA A 169 14.24 -8.17 -17.18
C ALA A 169 15.10 -9.01 -16.21
N VAL A 170 14.46 -9.89 -15.45
CA VAL A 170 15.17 -10.93 -14.68
C VAL A 170 15.79 -11.93 -15.65
N VAL A 171 17.01 -12.38 -15.36
CA VAL A 171 17.76 -13.35 -16.16
C VAL A 171 18.06 -14.55 -15.28
N GLY A 172 17.97 -15.77 -15.83
CA GLY A 172 18.28 -17.00 -15.09
C GLY A 172 17.10 -17.63 -14.36
N GLU A 173 16.06 -16.87 -14.06
CA GLU A 173 14.85 -17.36 -13.36
C GLU A 173 13.61 -17.33 -14.27
N ASP A 174 12.86 -18.44 -14.26
CA ASP A 174 11.60 -18.57 -15.00
C ASP A 174 10.41 -18.60 -14.02
N SER A 175 9.26 -18.08 -14.44
CA SER A 175 8.04 -18.14 -13.62
C SER A 175 7.62 -19.58 -13.32
N THR A 176 7.39 -19.91 -12.05
CA THR A 176 6.83 -21.21 -11.64
C THR A 176 5.30 -21.23 -11.66
N CYS A 177 4.66 -20.06 -11.79
CA CYS A 177 3.20 -19.95 -11.84
C CYS A 177 2.56 -20.59 -13.09
N PRO A 178 1.37 -21.21 -12.97
CA PRO A 178 0.62 -21.72 -14.11
C PRO A 178 0.11 -20.59 -15.02
N SER A 179 -0.07 -20.86 -16.30
CA SER A 179 -0.57 -19.85 -17.26
C SER A 179 -1.95 -19.25 -16.91
N SER A 180 -2.77 -19.97 -16.13
CA SER A 180 -4.11 -19.55 -15.71
C SER A 180 -4.52 -20.20 -14.40
N GLY A 181 -5.44 -19.57 -13.67
CA GLY A 181 -5.96 -20.11 -12.42
C GLY A 181 -5.10 -19.77 -11.21
N ILE A 182 -4.20 -18.79 -11.34
CA ILE A 182 -3.35 -18.31 -10.25
C ILE A 182 -4.25 -17.71 -9.17
N LYS A 183 -4.09 -18.17 -7.95
CA LYS A 183 -4.73 -17.65 -6.75
C LYS A 183 -3.84 -16.59 -6.14
N TYR A 184 -4.49 -15.53 -5.66
CA TYR A 184 -3.85 -14.52 -4.83
C TYR A 184 -4.70 -14.36 -3.57
N PRO A 185 -4.52 -15.21 -2.55
CA PRO A 185 -5.41 -15.27 -1.40
C PRO A 185 -5.26 -14.04 -0.50
N VAL A 186 -6.33 -13.73 0.21
CA VAL A 186 -6.29 -12.69 1.25
C VAL A 186 -5.48 -13.22 2.44
N LYS A 187 -4.56 -12.43 2.99
CA LYS A 187 -3.69 -12.86 4.10
C LYS A 187 -4.50 -13.28 5.33
N SER A 188 -4.02 -14.29 6.08
CA SER A 188 -4.66 -14.70 7.34
C SER A 188 -4.65 -13.56 8.36
N GLY A 189 -5.80 -13.30 9.00
CA GLY A 189 -5.99 -12.12 9.86
C GLY A 189 -6.46 -10.87 9.11
N ALA A 190 -6.32 -10.81 7.79
CA ALA A 190 -7.12 -9.91 6.96
C ALA A 190 -8.55 -10.43 6.95
N THR A 191 -9.45 -9.74 7.63
CA THR A 191 -10.84 -10.16 7.65
C THR A 191 -11.43 -9.87 6.28
N THR A 192 -11.58 -10.88 5.42
CA THR A 192 -12.65 -10.85 4.42
C THR A 192 -13.95 -10.86 5.22
N THR A 193 -14.51 -9.68 5.52
CA THR A 193 -15.82 -9.63 6.19
C THR A 193 -16.89 -9.98 5.16
N THR A 194 -17.01 -11.26 4.86
CA THR A 194 -18.28 -11.82 4.40
C THR A 194 -19.19 -11.88 5.62
N THR A 195 -20.04 -10.87 5.71
CA THR A 195 -21.25 -10.70 6.51
C THR A 195 -21.63 -11.84 7.48
N THR A 196 -21.64 -11.55 8.78
CA THR A 196 -22.80 -11.82 9.64
C THR A 196 -22.86 -10.75 10.72
N ALA A 197 -23.89 -9.89 10.62
CA ALA A 197 -24.21 -8.85 11.58
C ALA A 197 -24.24 -9.41 13.00
N THR A 198 -23.27 -9.01 13.83
CA THR A 198 -23.33 -9.19 15.27
C THR A 198 -23.30 -7.82 15.92
N ALA A 199 -24.49 -7.37 16.32
CA ALA A 199 -24.69 -6.17 17.10
C ALA A 199 -23.83 -6.23 18.37
N THR A 200 -22.86 -5.33 18.49
CA THR A 200 -22.20 -5.08 19.77
C THR A 200 -22.35 -3.61 20.13
N THR A 201 -23.19 -3.41 21.13
CA THR A 201 -23.47 -2.17 21.83
C THR A 201 -22.19 -1.55 22.39
N THR A 202 -21.93 -0.28 22.07
CA THR A 202 -21.09 0.58 22.90
C THR A 202 -21.75 1.94 23.10
N SER A 203 -21.64 2.40 24.33
CA SER A 203 -22.43 3.44 24.97
C SER A 203 -21.93 4.85 24.63
N SER A 204 -22.85 5.62 24.05
CA SER A 204 -23.07 7.07 24.19
C SER A 204 -21.92 7.96 24.68
N SER A 205 -21.48 8.86 23.80
CA SER A 205 -21.39 10.30 24.12
C SER A 205 -22.13 11.09 23.03
N SER A 206 -22.78 12.18 23.43
CA SER A 206 -23.98 12.74 22.80
C SER A 206 -23.72 13.77 21.70
N SER A 207 -24.37 13.62 20.54
CA SER A 207 -25.23 14.65 19.89
C SER A 207 -26.05 14.08 18.70
N ALA A 208 -27.37 13.95 18.92
CA ALA A 208 -28.54 14.01 18.02
C ALA A 208 -28.42 13.67 16.50
N THR A 209 -28.95 12.52 16.02
CA THR A 209 -30.28 12.24 15.38
C THR A 209 -30.44 12.54 13.88
N GLY A 210 -30.78 11.52 13.08
CA GLY A 210 -31.60 11.68 11.86
C GLY A 210 -31.12 10.91 10.63
N SER A 211 -31.74 9.76 10.35
CA SER A 211 -31.47 8.81 9.26
C SER A 211 -31.86 9.30 7.85
N THR A 212 -31.86 10.62 7.59
CA THR A 212 -32.21 11.20 6.29
C THR A 212 -31.36 12.44 6.02
N VAL A 213 -30.56 12.40 4.95
CA VAL A 213 -29.77 13.53 4.45
C VAL A 213 -30.54 14.23 3.33
N SER A 214 -30.79 15.52 3.51
CA SER A 214 -31.49 16.38 2.55
C SER A 214 -31.18 17.86 2.80
N GLY A 215 -31.20 18.68 1.76
CA GLY A 215 -30.88 20.11 1.84
C GLY A 215 -29.38 20.37 1.84
N ASP A 216 -29.01 21.58 2.25
CA ASP A 216 -27.62 22.03 2.24
C ASP A 216 -26.85 21.52 3.47
N GLY A 217 -25.58 21.18 3.29
CA GLY A 217 -24.72 20.75 4.38
C GLY A 217 -23.28 20.48 3.98
N TYR A 218 -22.49 19.94 4.91
CA TYR A 218 -21.09 19.57 4.74
C TYR A 218 -20.85 18.09 5.04
N TRP A 219 -19.77 17.55 4.50
CA TRP A 219 -19.24 16.24 4.84
C TRP A 219 -17.91 16.39 5.58
N TYR A 220 -17.90 16.17 6.89
CA TYR A 220 -16.67 16.16 7.67
C TYR A 220 -15.97 14.82 7.56
N ALA A 221 -14.67 14.86 7.27
CA ALA A 221 -13.85 13.66 7.18
C ALA A 221 -13.38 13.25 8.58
N TYR A 222 -13.43 11.96 8.86
CA TYR A 222 -12.95 11.33 10.08
C TYR A 222 -11.93 10.26 9.72
N TYR A 223 -10.72 10.44 10.24
CA TYR A 223 -9.58 9.53 10.10
C TYR A 223 -9.13 9.12 11.50
N ASP A 224 -8.90 7.83 11.71
CA ASP A 224 -8.57 7.23 13.02
C ASP A 224 -9.54 7.66 14.15
N GLY A 225 -10.83 7.79 13.82
CA GLY A 225 -11.88 8.19 14.75
C GLY A 225 -11.90 9.68 15.14
N GLU A 226 -10.96 10.48 14.65
CA GLU A 226 -10.91 11.93 14.89
C GLU A 226 -11.33 12.73 13.65
N LYS A 227 -11.98 13.87 13.89
CA LYS A 227 -12.32 14.79 12.80
C LYS A 227 -11.03 15.34 12.19
N ASN A 228 -10.82 15.05 10.92
CA ASN A 228 -9.64 15.44 10.18
C ASN A 228 -10.06 16.04 8.84
N GLY A 229 -10.49 17.30 8.81
CA GLY A 229 -10.89 17.98 7.56
C GLY A 229 -12.31 17.68 7.07
N CYS A 230 -12.52 17.75 5.76
CA CYS A 230 -13.80 17.59 5.08
C CYS A 230 -13.68 17.38 3.58
N LEU A 231 -14.80 17.10 2.92
CA LEU A 231 -14.86 17.11 1.46
C LEU A 231 -14.90 18.54 0.90
N ILE A 232 -14.14 18.76 -0.17
CA ILE A 232 -14.15 19.98 -0.98
C ILE A 232 -14.97 19.81 -2.26
N SER A 233 -15.15 20.88 -3.04
CA SER A 233 -16.22 20.90 -4.06
C SER A 233 -16.06 19.83 -5.15
N GLU A 234 -14.84 19.35 -5.37
CA GLU A 234 -14.47 18.29 -6.29
C GLU A 234 -14.79 16.88 -5.77
N GLY A 235 -15.10 16.72 -4.47
CA GLY A 235 -15.34 15.41 -3.83
C GLY A 235 -14.11 14.82 -3.14
N TYR A 236 -13.02 15.57 -3.06
CA TYR A 236 -11.75 15.15 -2.44
C TYR A 236 -11.68 15.52 -0.96
N TRP A 237 -10.82 14.83 -0.23
CA TRP A 237 -10.56 15.09 1.18
C TRP A 237 -9.47 16.15 1.35
N TYR A 238 -9.73 17.12 2.23
CA TYR A 238 -8.81 18.23 2.49
C TYR A 238 -8.85 18.66 3.97
N THR A 239 -7.69 19.01 4.54
CA THR A 239 -7.55 19.24 6.00
C THR A 239 -7.43 20.69 6.43
N THR A 240 -7.00 21.60 5.54
CA THR A 240 -6.67 22.99 5.91
C THR A 240 -7.63 24.04 5.32
N GLY A 241 -8.50 23.64 4.39
CA GLY A 241 -9.42 24.52 3.67
C GLY A 241 -10.83 24.66 4.22
N THR A 242 -11.67 25.34 3.43
CA THR A 242 -13.10 25.49 3.72
C THR A 242 -13.87 24.32 3.13
N CYS A 243 -14.69 23.67 3.96
CA CYS A 243 -15.57 22.58 3.52
C CYS A 243 -16.55 23.07 2.46
N ALA A 244 -16.76 22.26 1.43
CA ALA A 244 -17.72 22.58 0.39
C ALA A 244 -19.15 22.34 0.87
N THR A 245 -20.04 23.24 0.51
CA THR A 245 -21.48 23.02 0.68
C THR A 245 -21.97 22.07 -0.40
N TYR A 246 -22.69 21.04 0.03
CA TYR A 246 -23.39 20.10 -0.83
C TYR A 246 -24.89 20.28 -0.68
N GLU A 247 -25.61 20.23 -1.80
CA GLU A 247 -27.07 20.13 -1.82
C GLU A 247 -27.45 18.66 -1.99
N ALA A 248 -28.05 18.07 -0.96
CA ALA A 248 -28.54 16.69 -0.99
C ALA A 248 -30.03 16.63 -1.34
N THR A 249 -30.37 15.84 -2.35
CA THR A 249 -31.75 15.63 -2.82
C THR A 249 -32.14 14.16 -2.68
N THR A 250 -33.22 13.88 -1.95
CA THR A 250 -33.74 12.52 -1.76
C THR A 250 -33.99 11.82 -3.10
N SER A 251 -33.54 10.58 -3.21
CA SER A 251 -33.65 9.75 -4.41
C SER A 251 -33.84 8.28 -4.01
N GLY A 252 -35.06 7.76 -4.18
CA GLY A 252 -35.41 6.41 -3.73
C GLY A 252 -35.23 6.23 -2.22
N ASP A 253 -34.52 5.17 -1.82
CA ASP A 253 -34.16 4.88 -0.43
C ASP A 253 -32.91 5.63 0.05
N GLY A 254 -32.33 6.49 -0.80
CA GLY A 254 -31.13 7.26 -0.52
C GLY A 254 -31.26 8.71 -0.95
N PHE A 255 -30.14 9.30 -1.37
CA PHE A 255 -30.07 10.66 -1.88
C PHE A 255 -28.99 10.78 -2.97
N THR A 256 -29.16 11.80 -3.81
CA THR A 256 -28.11 12.29 -4.71
C THR A 256 -27.58 13.59 -4.14
N MET A 257 -26.34 13.97 -4.48
CA MET A 257 -25.79 15.24 -4.03
C MET A 257 -25.09 15.99 -5.16
N THR A 258 -25.07 17.31 -5.04
CA THR A 258 -24.37 18.21 -5.95
C THR A 258 -23.51 19.17 -5.14
N SER A 259 -22.40 19.62 -5.73
CA SER A 259 -21.55 20.68 -5.20
C SER A 259 -21.52 21.86 -6.18
N SER A 260 -20.74 22.90 -5.85
CA SER A 260 -20.47 24.00 -6.78
C SER A 260 -19.81 23.57 -8.10
N LYS A 261 -19.20 22.37 -8.17
CA LYS A 261 -18.54 21.82 -9.37
C LYS A 261 -19.48 20.99 -10.25
N GLY A 262 -20.62 20.56 -9.70
CA GLY A 262 -21.64 19.83 -10.44
C GLY A 262 -22.20 18.63 -9.67
N THR A 263 -22.73 17.67 -10.43
CA THR A 263 -23.25 16.42 -9.89
C THR A 263 -22.13 15.59 -9.28
N CYS A 264 -22.41 14.98 -8.13
CA CYS A 264 -21.51 14.04 -7.49
C CYS A 264 -21.90 12.61 -7.80
N GLY A 265 -20.90 11.76 -7.98
CA GLY A 265 -21.07 10.37 -8.30
C GLY A 265 -19.83 9.55 -7.97
N VAL A 266 -19.97 8.24 -8.14
CA VAL A 266 -18.87 7.29 -8.11
C VAL A 266 -18.67 6.78 -9.53
N SER A 267 -17.46 6.96 -10.07
CA SER A 267 -17.05 6.46 -11.38
C SER A 267 -15.67 5.83 -11.24
N ASP A 268 -15.49 4.63 -11.80
CA ASP A 268 -14.24 3.88 -11.67
C ASP A 268 -13.77 3.79 -10.20
N ASN A 269 -14.75 3.60 -9.31
CA ASN A 269 -14.61 3.55 -7.85
C ASN A 269 -14.09 4.83 -7.17
N GLU A 270 -13.96 5.94 -7.89
CA GLU A 270 -13.63 7.25 -7.34
C GLU A 270 -14.91 8.04 -7.02
N LEU A 271 -15.01 8.59 -5.81
CA LEU A 271 -15.97 9.63 -5.48
C LEU A 271 -15.50 10.97 -6.06
N GLY A 272 -16.33 11.58 -6.91
CA GLY A 272 -16.02 12.89 -7.48
C GLY A 272 -17.26 13.72 -7.80
N CYS A 273 -17.07 15.03 -7.92
CA CYS A 273 -18.10 16.01 -8.24
C CYS A 273 -17.62 16.94 -9.35
N ALA A 274 -18.23 16.84 -10.54
CA ALA A 274 -17.90 17.72 -11.65
C ALA A 274 -19.05 17.82 -12.67
N SER A 275 -18.91 18.75 -13.61
CA SER A 275 -19.79 18.81 -14.77
C SER A 275 -19.59 17.56 -15.64
N GLY A 276 -20.65 16.78 -15.82
CA GLY A 276 -20.62 15.55 -16.63
C GLY A 276 -20.41 14.26 -15.84
N VAL A 277 -20.17 14.33 -14.52
CA VAL A 277 -20.21 13.16 -13.64
C VAL A 277 -21.64 12.62 -13.56
N SER A 278 -21.77 11.30 -13.69
CA SER A 278 -23.07 10.61 -13.56
C SER A 278 -23.52 10.61 -12.11
N SER A 279 -24.80 10.89 -11.86
CA SER A 279 -25.33 10.92 -10.50
C SER A 279 -25.33 9.51 -9.90
N THR A 280 -24.74 9.39 -8.71
CA THR A 280 -24.85 8.19 -7.87
C THR A 280 -25.86 8.42 -6.74
N THR A 281 -26.63 7.38 -6.42
CA THR A 281 -27.48 7.38 -5.21
C THR A 281 -26.66 6.86 -4.04
N PHE A 282 -26.46 7.71 -3.04
CA PHE A 282 -25.80 7.40 -1.78
C PHE A 282 -26.84 7.11 -0.69
N THR A 283 -26.42 6.48 0.39
CA THR A 283 -27.21 6.30 1.60
C THR A 283 -26.48 6.88 2.80
N VAL A 284 -27.11 6.84 3.98
CA VAL A 284 -26.47 7.18 5.25
C VAL A 284 -26.66 6.04 6.23
N ILE A 285 -25.56 5.62 6.86
CA ILE A 285 -25.55 4.62 7.93
C ILE A 285 -24.90 5.28 9.14
N ASP A 286 -25.62 5.33 10.26
CA ASP A 286 -25.17 5.93 11.52
C ASP A 286 -24.63 7.38 11.41
N GLY A 287 -25.15 8.15 10.44
CA GLY A 287 -24.77 9.54 10.20
C GLY A 287 -23.60 9.74 9.23
N TYR A 288 -23.02 8.65 8.73
CA TYR A 288 -21.94 8.66 7.75
C TYR A 288 -22.44 8.41 6.33
N LEU A 289 -21.81 9.08 5.36
CA LEU A 289 -21.99 8.82 3.93
C LEU A 289 -21.75 7.34 3.67
N ALA A 290 -22.63 6.73 2.90
CA ALA A 290 -22.47 5.34 2.50
C ALA A 290 -22.69 5.17 0.99
N TYR A 291 -21.88 4.30 0.41
CA TYR A 291 -22.00 3.83 -0.96
C TYR A 291 -21.99 2.31 -0.95
N ASP A 292 -22.88 1.69 -1.73
CA ASP A 292 -23.07 0.23 -1.78
C ASP A 292 -23.18 -0.47 -0.41
N GLY A 293 -23.75 0.23 0.58
CA GLY A 293 -23.97 -0.29 1.93
C GLY A 293 -22.76 -0.23 2.88
N THR A 294 -21.63 0.34 2.46
CA THR A 294 -20.47 0.62 3.32
C THR A 294 -20.31 2.12 3.59
N THR A 295 -19.85 2.48 4.79
CA THR A 295 -19.51 3.86 5.18
C THR A 295 -18.02 4.17 5.02
N THR A 296 -17.20 3.14 4.83
CA THR A 296 -15.76 3.28 4.69
C THR A 296 -15.43 3.66 3.26
N PHE A 297 -14.73 4.78 3.14
CA PHE A 297 -14.04 5.19 1.93
C PHE A 297 -12.54 5.14 2.20
N TYR A 298 -11.77 5.34 1.14
CA TYR A 298 -10.33 5.17 1.19
C TYR A 298 -9.61 6.31 0.49
N SER A 299 -8.36 6.55 0.87
CA SER A 299 -7.43 7.46 0.23
C SER A 299 -6.04 6.84 0.21
N ASN A 300 -5.22 7.18 -0.78
CA ASN A 300 -3.80 6.76 -0.84
C ASN A 300 -2.87 7.67 -0.02
N GLU A 301 -3.39 8.79 0.46
CA GLU A 301 -2.64 9.73 1.27
C GLU A 301 -3.53 10.38 2.35
N ILE A 302 -2.91 10.82 3.44
CA ILE A 302 -3.55 11.72 4.39
C ILE A 302 -3.22 13.14 3.94
N PRO A 303 -4.20 13.95 3.51
CA PRO A 303 -3.93 15.28 2.99
C PRO A 303 -3.36 16.18 4.09
N THR A 304 -2.25 16.86 3.80
CA THR A 304 -1.63 17.84 4.70
C THR A 304 -1.30 19.13 3.95
N GLY A 305 -1.23 20.25 4.67
CA GLY A 305 -0.89 21.52 4.04
C GLY A 305 -1.89 21.89 2.94
N ASP A 306 -1.40 22.07 1.72
CA ASP A 306 -2.23 22.44 0.56
C ASP A 306 -2.63 21.23 -0.32
N ASP A 307 -2.27 20.02 0.08
CA ASP A 307 -2.53 18.78 -0.68
C ASP A 307 -3.97 18.28 -0.47
N GLU A 308 -4.60 17.85 -1.56
CA GLU A 308 -5.95 17.27 -1.59
C GLU A 308 -5.86 15.77 -1.89
N ALA A 309 -6.67 14.95 -1.23
CA ALA A 309 -6.60 13.50 -1.36
C ALA A 309 -7.85 12.92 -2.05
N TYR A 310 -7.62 12.10 -3.08
CA TYR A 310 -8.68 11.42 -3.83
C TYR A 310 -9.38 10.37 -2.97
N ILE A 311 -10.69 10.23 -3.18
CA ILE A 311 -11.53 9.36 -2.38
C ILE A 311 -12.03 8.19 -3.20
N TRP A 312 -11.73 6.99 -2.74
CA TRP A 312 -12.05 5.74 -3.39
C TRP A 312 -13.06 4.95 -2.57
N THR A 313 -13.87 4.13 -3.24
CA THR A 313 -14.94 3.36 -2.59
C THR A 313 -14.53 1.94 -2.22
N ASP A 314 -13.40 1.45 -2.71
CA ASP A 314 -12.99 0.06 -2.59
C ASP A 314 -11.48 -0.16 -2.33
N TYR A 315 -10.62 0.86 -2.45
CA TYR A 315 -9.18 0.71 -2.20
C TYR A 315 -8.48 1.99 -1.69
N GLY A 316 -7.45 1.84 -0.88
CA GLY A 316 -6.53 2.92 -0.50
C GLY A 316 -5.87 2.64 0.86
N ASP A 317 -4.77 3.32 1.11
CA ASP A 317 -3.91 3.11 2.29
C ASP A 317 -4.52 3.62 3.60
N TYR A 318 -5.47 4.57 3.51
CA TYR A 318 -6.09 5.23 4.65
C TYR A 318 -7.61 5.14 4.58
N GLU A 319 -8.21 4.52 5.59
CA GLU A 319 -9.66 4.52 5.77
C GLU A 319 -10.14 5.89 6.26
N VAL A 320 -11.15 6.43 5.59
CA VAL A 320 -11.78 7.68 5.94
C VAL A 320 -13.29 7.53 5.87
N THR A 321 -13.98 8.14 6.83
CA THR A 321 -15.45 8.19 6.85
C THR A 321 -15.92 9.63 6.79
N PHE A 322 -17.11 9.86 6.24
CA PHE A 322 -17.63 11.22 6.06
C PHE A 322 -18.94 11.41 6.81
N GLN A 323 -18.96 12.27 7.82
CA GLN A 323 -20.17 12.55 8.61
C GLN A 323 -20.91 13.78 8.10
N TRP A 324 -22.24 13.67 7.96
CA TRP A 324 -23.07 14.78 7.49
C TRP A 324 -23.26 15.86 8.57
N TYR A 325 -23.21 17.12 8.14
CA TYR A 325 -23.57 18.28 8.95
C TYR A 325 -24.51 19.20 8.18
N ALA A 326 -25.79 19.23 8.56
CA ALA A 326 -26.80 20.07 7.92
C ALA A 326 -26.61 21.57 8.23
N LEU A 327 -26.96 22.43 7.27
CA LEU A 327 -26.96 23.90 7.38
C LEU A 327 -28.35 24.50 7.69
#